data_AF-A0A1U9K726-F1
#
_entry.id   AF-A0A1U9K726-F1
#
_cell.length_a   1.000
_cell.length_b   1.000
_cell.length_c   1.000
_cell.angle_alpha   90.00
_cell.angle_beta   90.00
_cell.angle_gamma   90.00
#
_symmetry.space_group_name_H-M   'P 1'
#
loop_
_entity.id
_entity.type
_entity.pdbx_description
1 polymer ?
#
loop_
_entity_poly.entity_id
_entity_poly.type
_entity_poly.pdbx_seq_one_letter_code
_entity_poly.pdbx_strand_id
1 'polypeptide(L)'
;MRKPIKRYGWLIFVCLMVLGLCVPMASGQSDHFAALKENVEQIANSLDTGEIAVFIETSEGTIAMNETDVMSAASTIKVPILVEAIKQAEQGDLFWDDEVVVEESDAVGGSGVIKDMELPQTFTVRELAELMITVSDNTATNMIMERVGFDEVNWACIEMGCVDTVLQTSIYTSMPQDRGPHNYSNVKDMVTILKGANEGGFLSPEGREEFLSIMRDANQARLSEYQDPERHKDILVGRKGGSTASPRVLHDVGIFTLGDEHVYAAVFTKDVQPSIATPTIGEIGRSIMDYMVEFDSTE
;
A
#
# COMPACT_ATOMS: atom_id res chain seq x y z
N MET A 1 89.92 -2.48 9.35
CA MET A 1 89.00 -1.55 10.04
C MET A 1 89.04 -0.18 9.36
N ARG A 2 87.85 0.44 9.22
CA ARG A 2 87.55 1.82 8.76
C ARG A 2 87.68 2.11 7.26
N LYS A 3 86.54 2.05 6.56
CA LYS A 3 86.28 2.72 5.26
C LYS A 3 85.56 4.07 5.51
N PRO A 4 85.65 5.05 4.59
CA PRO A 4 85.35 6.45 4.87
C PRO A 4 83.91 6.87 4.57
N ILE A 5 83.55 7.98 5.21
CA ILE A 5 82.29 8.72 5.19
C ILE A 5 81.97 9.24 3.77
N LYS A 6 80.71 9.15 3.34
CA LYS A 6 80.16 9.92 2.21
C LYS A 6 78.90 10.69 2.62
N ARG A 7 78.80 11.88 2.02
CA ARG A 7 77.97 13.05 2.34
C ARG A 7 76.48 12.83 2.08
N TYR A 8 75.66 13.47 2.93
CA TYR A 8 74.21 13.60 2.80
C TYR A 8 73.85 14.52 1.62
N GLY A 9 73.01 14.02 0.71
CA GLY A 9 72.28 14.82 -0.28
C GLY A 9 70.89 15.17 0.27
N TRP A 10 70.54 16.45 0.22
CA TRP A 10 69.21 16.95 0.57
C TRP A 10 68.19 16.54 -0.51
N LEU A 11 67.13 15.84 -0.12
CA LEU A 11 65.95 15.63 -0.95
C LEU A 11 64.84 16.54 -0.42
N ILE A 12 64.48 17.54 -1.22
CA ILE A 12 63.32 18.41 -1.02
C ILE A 12 62.08 17.61 -1.41
N PHE A 13 61.21 17.32 -0.44
CA PHE A 13 59.89 16.75 -0.68
C PHE A 13 58.95 17.87 -1.13
N VAL A 14 58.52 17.83 -2.39
CA VAL A 14 57.42 18.68 -2.87
C VAL A 14 56.12 17.89 -2.64
N CYS A 15 55.35 18.27 -1.62
CA CYS A 15 53.98 17.81 -1.44
C CYS A 15 53.07 18.51 -2.46
N LEU A 16 52.64 17.79 -3.50
CA LEU A 16 51.51 18.17 -4.33
C LEU A 16 50.22 17.93 -3.55
N MET A 17 49.66 19.00 -2.97
CA MET A 17 48.26 19.00 -2.52
C MET A 17 47.35 18.99 -3.75
N VAL A 18 46.78 17.82 -4.07
CA VAL A 18 45.64 17.73 -4.97
C VAL A 18 44.41 18.14 -4.16
N LEU A 19 44.01 19.41 -4.29
CA LEU A 19 42.69 19.86 -3.85
C LEU A 19 41.66 19.23 -4.78
N GLY A 20 41.16 18.06 -4.40
CA GLY A 20 39.95 17.49 -4.98
C GLY A 20 38.79 18.41 -4.67
N LEU A 21 38.30 19.11 -5.69
CA LEU A 21 36.98 19.75 -5.65
C LEU A 21 35.95 18.62 -5.50
N CYS A 22 35.55 18.35 -4.27
CA CYS A 22 34.34 17.60 -4.00
C CYS A 22 33.19 18.50 -4.44
N VAL A 23 32.75 18.33 -5.68
CA VAL A 23 31.44 18.82 -6.10
C VAL A 23 30.44 17.98 -5.31
N PRO A 24 29.62 18.56 -4.42
CA PRO A 24 28.52 17.81 -3.86
C PRO A 24 27.60 17.50 -5.04
N MET A 25 27.45 16.22 -5.39
CA MET A 25 26.25 15.79 -6.09
C MET A 25 25.10 16.06 -5.13
N ALA A 26 24.50 17.24 -5.26
CA ALA A 26 23.12 17.40 -4.85
C ALA A 26 22.35 16.36 -5.68
N SER A 27 21.80 15.34 -5.03
CA SER A 27 20.74 14.52 -5.60
C SER A 27 19.56 15.45 -5.82
N GLY A 28 19.58 16.18 -6.93
CA GLY A 28 18.44 16.96 -7.38
C GLY A 28 17.34 15.98 -7.72
N GLN A 29 16.22 16.09 -7.02
CA GLN A 29 14.95 15.48 -7.41
C GLN A 29 14.74 15.73 -8.91
N SER A 30 14.33 14.72 -9.70
CA SER A 30 14.07 14.95 -11.11
C SER A 30 12.93 15.96 -11.28
N ASP A 31 12.95 16.69 -12.40
CA ASP A 31 11.89 17.66 -12.73
C ASP A 31 10.51 16.95 -12.80
N HIS A 32 10.47 15.67 -13.17
CA HIS A 32 9.25 14.85 -13.23
C HIS A 32 8.68 14.53 -11.84
N PHE A 33 9.51 14.03 -10.91
CA PHE A 33 9.04 13.74 -9.56
C PHE A 33 8.68 15.03 -8.80
N ALA A 34 9.38 16.15 -9.05
CA ALA A 34 9.01 17.45 -8.51
C ALA A 34 7.63 17.91 -9.01
N ALA A 35 7.32 17.74 -10.29
CA ALA A 35 6.01 18.05 -10.86
C ALA A 35 4.89 17.15 -10.31
N LEU A 36 5.13 15.84 -10.16
CA LEU A 36 4.20 14.93 -9.50
C LEU A 36 3.87 15.43 -8.08
N LYS A 37 4.90 15.74 -7.30
CA LYS A 37 4.76 16.21 -5.93
C LYS A 37 3.93 17.49 -5.86
N GLU A 38 4.25 18.49 -6.68
CA GLU A 38 3.50 19.74 -6.71
C GLU A 38 2.02 19.51 -7.06
N ASN A 39 1.73 18.69 -8.07
CA ASN A 39 0.35 18.38 -8.47
C ASN A 39 -0.44 17.69 -7.35
N VAL A 40 0.15 16.67 -6.71
CA VAL A 40 -0.49 15.94 -5.60
C VAL A 40 -0.76 16.87 -4.42
N GLU A 41 0.22 17.70 -4.03
CA GLU A 41 0.06 18.67 -2.95
C GLU A 41 -1.02 19.71 -3.30
N GLN A 42 -1.10 20.18 -4.54
CA GLN A 42 -2.16 21.10 -4.98
C GLN A 42 -3.55 20.46 -4.91
N ILE A 43 -3.70 19.23 -5.41
CA ILE A 43 -4.98 18.48 -5.36
C ILE A 43 -5.42 18.27 -3.91
N ALA A 44 -4.53 17.78 -3.06
CA ALA A 44 -4.83 17.51 -1.65
C ALA A 44 -5.18 18.79 -0.87
N ASN A 45 -4.46 19.90 -1.12
CA ASN A 45 -4.72 21.18 -0.47
C ASN A 45 -5.95 21.93 -1.02
N SER A 46 -6.57 21.45 -2.10
CA SER A 46 -7.79 22.04 -2.67
C SER A 46 -9.07 21.67 -1.89
N LEU A 47 -8.98 20.76 -0.91
CA LEU A 47 -10.12 20.36 -0.10
C LEU A 47 -10.54 21.48 0.86
N ASP A 48 -11.73 22.04 0.65
CA ASP A 48 -12.31 23.08 1.51
C ASP A 48 -12.83 22.53 2.86
N THR A 49 -13.11 21.22 2.93
CA THR A 49 -13.68 20.56 4.11
C THR A 49 -13.16 19.14 4.28
N GLY A 50 -12.99 18.72 5.54
CA GLY A 50 -12.49 17.40 5.90
C GLY A 50 -10.97 17.34 5.96
N GLU A 51 -10.45 16.13 6.11
CA GLU A 51 -9.03 15.82 6.25
C GLU A 51 -8.62 14.86 5.13
N ILE A 52 -7.38 15.00 4.65
CA ILE A 52 -6.74 14.08 3.70
C ILE A 52 -5.34 13.74 4.20
N ALA A 53 -4.97 12.46 4.11
CA ALA A 53 -3.62 11.97 4.27
C ALA A 53 -3.20 11.28 2.98
N VAL A 54 -1.96 11.52 2.57
CA VAL A 54 -1.38 10.99 1.32
C VAL A 54 0.02 10.47 1.62
N PHE A 55 0.30 9.24 1.19
CA PHE A 55 1.65 8.75 1.10
C PHE A 55 1.84 8.07 -0.25
N ILE A 56 2.82 8.53 -1.03
CA ILE A 56 3.16 8.00 -2.34
C ILE A 56 4.66 7.76 -2.36
N GLU A 57 5.09 6.57 -2.75
CA GLU A 57 6.50 6.19 -2.88
C GLU A 57 6.79 5.72 -4.30
N THR A 58 7.80 6.34 -4.92
CA THR A 58 8.35 6.00 -6.24
C THR A 58 9.84 5.64 -6.09
N SER A 59 10.47 5.18 -7.18
CA SER A 59 11.93 4.97 -7.24
C SER A 59 12.74 6.26 -7.05
N GLU A 60 12.15 7.42 -7.35
CA GLU A 60 12.81 8.74 -7.25
C GLU A 60 12.57 9.47 -5.92
N GLY A 61 11.53 9.10 -5.16
CA GLY A 61 11.30 9.66 -3.83
C GLY A 61 9.89 9.46 -3.28
N THR A 62 9.57 10.24 -2.24
CA THR A 62 8.32 10.10 -1.47
C THR A 62 7.56 11.42 -1.36
N ILE A 63 6.23 11.34 -1.49
CA ILE A 63 5.28 12.41 -1.18
C ILE A 63 4.55 11.99 0.10
N ALA A 64 4.61 12.83 1.13
CA ALA A 64 4.04 12.53 2.44
C ALA A 64 3.25 13.75 2.96
N MET A 65 1.98 13.53 3.27
CA MET A 65 1.07 14.52 3.85
C MET A 65 0.24 13.82 4.92
N ASN A 66 0.34 14.28 6.17
CA ASN A 66 -0.37 13.68 7.31
C ASN A 66 -0.15 12.16 7.39
N GLU A 67 1.05 11.70 7.05
CA GLU A 67 1.29 10.31 6.67
C GLU A 67 1.19 9.33 7.85
N THR A 68 1.33 9.84 9.07
CA THR A 68 1.20 9.11 10.33
C THR A 68 -0.14 9.33 11.02
N ASP A 69 -1.08 10.05 10.40
CA ASP A 69 -2.39 10.30 11.00
C ASP A 69 -3.20 9.00 11.03
N VAL A 70 -3.41 8.49 12.24
CA VAL A 70 -4.15 7.24 12.47
C VAL A 70 -5.65 7.50 12.40
N MET A 71 -6.33 6.73 11.55
CA MET A 71 -7.79 6.77 11.42
C MET A 71 -8.35 5.36 11.18
N SER A 72 -9.68 5.25 11.09
CA SER A 72 -10.34 3.97 10.80
C SER A 72 -9.83 3.42 9.47
N ALA A 73 -9.27 2.21 9.45
CA ALA A 73 -8.76 1.59 8.23
C ALA A 73 -9.90 1.24 7.24
N ALA A 74 -11.15 1.23 7.70
CA ALA A 74 -12.28 0.69 6.95
C ALA A 74 -11.92 -0.67 6.31
N SER A 75 -12.25 -0.91 5.05
CA SER A 75 -11.89 -2.16 4.35
C SER A 75 -10.47 -2.21 3.82
N THR A 76 -9.64 -1.17 4.03
CA THR A 76 -8.22 -1.25 3.64
C THR A 76 -7.45 -2.21 4.54
N ILE A 77 -7.92 -2.46 5.77
CA ILE A 77 -7.38 -3.51 6.67
C ILE A 77 -7.39 -4.93 6.05
N LYS A 78 -8.15 -5.15 4.98
CA LYS A 78 -8.18 -6.44 4.27
C LYS A 78 -6.88 -6.72 3.51
N VAL A 79 -6.07 -5.68 3.25
CA VAL A 79 -4.75 -5.85 2.63
C VAL A 79 -3.79 -6.63 3.54
N PRO A 80 -3.51 -6.21 4.80
CA PRO A 80 -2.66 -7.01 5.68
C PRO A 80 -3.26 -8.39 6.01
N ILE A 81 -4.59 -8.55 6.03
CA ILE A 81 -5.23 -9.87 6.16
C ILE A 81 -4.86 -10.78 4.98
N LEU A 82 -4.92 -10.26 3.75
CA LEU A 82 -4.52 -11.02 2.56
C LEU A 82 -3.02 -11.37 2.59
N VAL A 83 -2.17 -10.43 2.95
CA VAL A 83 -0.71 -10.65 3.04
C VAL A 83 -0.41 -11.79 4.02
N GLU A 84 -0.99 -11.77 5.22
CA GLU A 84 -0.77 -12.84 6.19
C GLU A 84 -1.39 -14.18 5.74
N ALA A 85 -2.56 -14.17 5.09
CA ALA A 85 -3.15 -15.39 4.55
C ALA A 85 -2.23 -16.08 3.52
N ILE A 86 -1.63 -15.29 2.61
CA ILE A 86 -0.65 -15.81 1.63
C ILE A 86 0.60 -16.33 2.35
N LYS A 87 1.13 -15.59 3.33
CA LYS A 87 2.28 -16.02 4.12
C LYS A 87 2.04 -17.34 4.84
N GLN A 88 0.86 -17.55 5.43
CA GLN A 88 0.49 -18.83 6.05
C GLN A 88 0.33 -19.94 5.01
N ALA A 89 -0.17 -19.64 3.81
CA ALA A 89 -0.25 -20.60 2.72
C ALA A 89 1.14 -21.07 2.25
N GLU A 90 2.11 -20.15 2.14
CA GLU A 90 3.51 -20.47 1.84
C GLU A 90 4.16 -21.36 2.92
N GLN A 91 3.75 -21.19 4.18
CA GLN A 91 4.24 -21.95 5.32
C GLN A 91 3.54 -23.31 5.49
N GLY A 92 2.43 -23.53 4.77
CA GLY A 92 1.62 -24.73 4.88
C GLY A 92 0.69 -24.76 6.11
N ASP A 93 0.43 -23.59 6.71
CA ASP A 93 -0.48 -23.42 7.85
C ASP A 93 -1.92 -23.08 7.38
N LEU A 94 -2.07 -22.60 6.14
CA LEU A 94 -3.34 -22.35 5.45
C LEU A 94 -3.33 -23.09 4.10
N PHE A 95 -4.45 -23.66 3.67
CA PHE A 95 -4.56 -24.28 2.35
C PHE A 95 -5.65 -23.60 1.53
N TRP A 96 -5.29 -23.11 0.34
CA TRP A 96 -6.20 -22.37 -0.52
C TRP A 96 -7.42 -23.16 -1.00
N ASP A 97 -7.25 -24.46 -1.19
CA ASP A 97 -8.28 -25.38 -1.70
C ASP A 97 -9.12 -26.01 -0.58
N ASP A 98 -8.87 -25.67 0.70
CA ASP A 98 -9.70 -26.16 1.79
C ASP A 98 -11.13 -25.62 1.65
N GLU A 99 -12.10 -26.53 1.78
CA GLU A 99 -13.51 -26.20 1.71
C GLU A 99 -14.02 -25.64 3.04
N VAL A 100 -14.82 -24.58 2.92
CA VAL A 100 -15.39 -23.81 4.01
C VAL A 100 -16.89 -23.70 3.76
N VAL A 101 -17.69 -24.22 4.69
CA VAL A 101 -19.13 -23.95 4.69
C VAL A 101 -19.36 -22.60 5.35
N VAL A 102 -20.02 -21.70 4.64
CA VAL A 102 -20.55 -20.46 5.19
C VAL A 102 -22.01 -20.70 5.54
N GLU A 103 -22.32 -20.60 6.82
CA GLU A 103 -23.66 -20.78 7.37
C GLU A 103 -24.45 -19.46 7.34
N GLU A 104 -25.79 -19.54 7.45
CA GLU A 104 -26.63 -18.34 7.58
C GLU A 104 -26.21 -17.47 8.77
N SER A 105 -25.69 -18.07 9.85
CA SER A 105 -25.24 -17.36 11.05
C SER A 105 -23.96 -16.55 10.85
N ASP A 106 -23.17 -16.87 9.82
CA ASP A 106 -21.89 -16.22 9.55
C ASP A 106 -22.09 -14.95 8.71
N ALA A 107 -23.22 -14.87 8.00
CA ALA A 107 -23.52 -13.77 7.11
C ALA A 107 -23.69 -12.44 7.87
N VAL A 108 -22.84 -11.47 7.51
CA VAL A 108 -22.90 -10.10 8.08
C VAL A 108 -23.30 -9.08 7.03
N GLY A 109 -23.85 -7.95 7.50
CA GLY A 109 -24.28 -6.85 6.63
C GLY A 109 -23.14 -6.06 6.00
N GLY A 110 -23.51 -5.04 5.22
CA GLY A 110 -22.58 -4.14 4.54
C GLY A 110 -22.18 -4.63 3.14
N SER A 111 -20.91 -4.42 2.77
CA SER A 111 -20.36 -4.80 1.45
C SER A 111 -20.20 -6.31 1.32
N GLY A 112 -20.34 -6.81 0.10
CA GLY A 112 -20.28 -8.24 -0.21
C GLY A 112 -21.53 -8.77 -0.90
N VAL A 113 -21.38 -9.96 -1.47
CA VAL A 113 -22.41 -10.71 -2.20
C VAL A 113 -22.92 -11.90 -1.40
N ILE A 114 -22.12 -12.45 -0.46
CA ILE A 114 -22.47 -13.67 0.28
C ILE A 114 -23.75 -13.49 1.09
N LYS A 115 -23.97 -12.30 1.68
CA LYS A 115 -25.18 -12.00 2.46
C LYS A 115 -26.49 -12.09 1.65
N ASP A 116 -26.39 -12.04 0.32
CA ASP A 116 -27.51 -12.05 -0.60
C ASP A 116 -27.66 -13.42 -1.32
N MET A 117 -26.82 -14.40 -0.99
CA MET A 117 -26.85 -15.78 -1.53
C MET A 117 -27.77 -16.70 -0.73
N GLU A 118 -28.14 -17.85 -1.31
CA GLU A 118 -28.81 -18.93 -0.58
C GLU A 118 -27.77 -19.70 0.25
N LEU A 119 -27.88 -19.65 1.57
CA LEU A 119 -26.97 -20.32 2.52
C LEU A 119 -27.68 -21.51 3.19
N PRO A 120 -26.92 -22.54 3.66
CA PRO A 120 -25.47 -22.64 3.66
C PRO A 120 -24.88 -22.92 2.27
N GLN A 121 -23.67 -22.42 2.03
CA GLN A 121 -22.93 -22.65 0.79
C GLN A 121 -21.45 -22.92 1.08
N THR A 122 -20.84 -23.80 0.28
CA THR A 122 -19.41 -24.13 0.37
C THR A 122 -18.60 -23.24 -0.56
N PHE A 123 -17.49 -22.72 -0.04
CA PHE A 123 -16.47 -21.96 -0.75
C PHE A 123 -15.09 -22.54 -0.42
N THR A 124 -14.11 -22.35 -1.29
CA THR A 124 -12.70 -22.54 -0.95
C THR A 124 -12.17 -21.34 -0.17
N VAL A 125 -11.08 -21.53 0.59
CA VAL A 125 -10.37 -20.40 1.23
C VAL A 125 -9.94 -19.36 0.18
N ARG A 126 -9.53 -19.80 -1.01
CA ARG A 126 -9.20 -18.92 -2.15
C ARG A 126 -10.38 -18.04 -2.56
N GLU A 127 -11.55 -18.62 -2.81
CA GLU A 127 -12.75 -17.87 -3.21
C GLU A 127 -13.13 -16.83 -2.15
N LEU A 128 -12.99 -17.18 -0.86
CA LEU A 128 -13.26 -16.23 0.22
C LEU A 128 -12.24 -15.07 0.25
N ALA A 129 -10.94 -15.34 0.03
CA ALA A 129 -9.92 -14.30 -0.06
C ALA A 129 -10.13 -13.39 -1.28
N GLU A 130 -10.52 -13.96 -2.42
CA GLU A 130 -10.87 -13.21 -3.62
C GLU A 130 -12.10 -12.32 -3.37
N LEU A 131 -13.19 -12.84 -2.81
CA LEU A 131 -14.38 -12.06 -2.47
C LEU A 131 -14.09 -10.95 -1.44
N MET A 132 -13.22 -11.23 -0.47
CA MET A 132 -12.75 -10.26 0.53
C MET A 132 -12.13 -9.02 -0.12
N ILE A 133 -11.41 -9.18 -1.23
CA ILE A 133 -10.69 -8.08 -1.90
C ILE A 133 -11.53 -7.48 -3.03
N THR A 134 -12.05 -8.31 -3.93
CA THR A 134 -12.72 -7.92 -5.19
C THR A 134 -13.97 -7.09 -4.95
N VAL A 135 -14.91 -7.62 -4.16
CA VAL A 135 -16.19 -6.98 -3.82
C VAL A 135 -16.23 -6.49 -2.37
N SER A 136 -15.10 -6.56 -1.68
CA SER A 136 -14.98 -6.17 -0.28
C SER A 136 -15.95 -6.92 0.62
N ASP A 137 -16.18 -8.22 0.39
CA ASP A 137 -17.19 -9.00 1.11
C ASP A 137 -16.86 -9.11 2.60
N ASN A 138 -17.78 -8.67 3.46
CA ASN A 138 -17.57 -8.65 4.90
C ASN A 138 -17.67 -10.04 5.54
N THR A 139 -18.55 -10.91 5.05
CA THR A 139 -18.66 -12.30 5.51
C THR A 139 -17.37 -13.03 5.16
N ALA A 140 -16.93 -12.95 3.91
CA ALA A 140 -15.69 -13.59 3.48
C ALA A 140 -14.48 -13.09 4.28
N THR A 141 -14.44 -11.79 4.62
CA THR A 141 -13.39 -11.23 5.47
C THR A 141 -13.36 -11.89 6.85
N ASN A 142 -14.52 -12.03 7.49
CA ASN A 142 -14.59 -12.66 8.81
C ASN A 142 -14.19 -14.14 8.73
N MET A 143 -14.61 -14.86 7.68
CA MET A 143 -14.23 -16.26 7.48
C MET A 143 -12.73 -16.46 7.27
N ILE A 144 -12.05 -15.54 6.56
CA ILE A 144 -10.59 -15.55 6.42
C ILE A 144 -9.93 -15.17 7.75
N MET A 145 -10.39 -14.12 8.42
CA MET A 145 -9.85 -13.68 9.71
C MET A 145 -9.90 -14.77 10.78
N GLU A 146 -10.96 -15.56 10.84
CA GLU A 146 -11.08 -16.68 11.78
C GLU A 146 -10.05 -17.78 11.55
N ARG A 147 -9.54 -17.92 10.32
CA ARG A 147 -8.51 -18.90 9.95
C ARG A 147 -7.11 -18.36 10.17
N VAL A 148 -6.90 -17.12 9.76
CA VAL A 148 -5.59 -16.47 9.78
C VAL A 148 -5.21 -16.00 11.19
N GLY A 149 -6.19 -15.53 11.95
CA GLY A 149 -6.00 -15.02 13.32
C GLY A 149 -5.65 -13.53 13.39
N PHE A 150 -6.11 -12.88 14.46
CA PHE A 150 -5.92 -11.44 14.66
C PHE A 150 -4.47 -11.10 15.03
N ASP A 151 -3.87 -11.92 15.88
CA ASP A 151 -2.53 -11.67 16.41
C ASP A 151 -1.50 -11.84 15.28
N GLU A 152 -1.68 -12.84 14.44
CA GLU A 152 -0.87 -13.16 13.27
C GLU A 152 -0.84 -11.98 12.28
N VAL A 153 -2.01 -11.42 11.94
CA VAL A 153 -2.10 -10.22 11.08
C VAL A 153 -1.40 -9.03 11.73
N ASN A 154 -1.60 -8.79 13.03
CA ASN A 154 -0.95 -7.70 13.74
C ASN A 154 0.57 -7.90 13.83
N TRP A 155 1.04 -9.14 14.05
CA TRP A 155 2.46 -9.47 14.06
C TRP A 155 3.09 -9.27 12.69
N ALA A 156 2.41 -9.65 11.61
CA ALA A 156 2.87 -9.37 10.25
C ALA A 156 3.06 -7.86 10.01
N CYS A 157 2.11 -7.04 10.47
CA CYS A 157 2.24 -5.58 10.42
C CYS A 157 3.46 -5.10 11.21
N ILE A 158 3.64 -5.57 12.44
CA ILE A 158 4.79 -5.22 13.29
C ILE A 158 6.13 -5.66 12.69
N GLU A 159 6.21 -6.85 12.08
CA GLU A 159 7.41 -7.34 11.40
C GLU A 159 7.82 -6.44 10.23
N MET A 160 6.84 -5.85 9.53
CA MET A 160 7.07 -4.82 8.49
C MET A 160 7.30 -3.41 9.07
N GLY A 161 7.27 -3.24 10.39
CA GLY A 161 7.44 -1.94 11.06
C GLY A 161 6.18 -1.07 11.10
N CYS A 162 5.03 -1.63 10.76
CA CYS A 162 3.72 -0.96 10.68
C CYS A 162 2.96 -1.12 11.99
N VAL A 163 3.32 -0.33 13.00
CA VAL A 163 2.80 -0.46 14.37
C VAL A 163 1.46 0.26 14.60
N ASP A 164 1.06 1.14 13.68
CA ASP A 164 -0.20 1.90 13.76
C ASP A 164 -1.35 1.21 13.02
N THR A 165 -1.04 0.24 12.16
CA THR A 165 -2.01 -0.69 11.60
C THR A 165 -2.37 -1.78 12.60
N VAL A 166 -3.62 -1.77 13.06
CA VAL A 166 -4.11 -2.70 14.09
C VAL A 166 -5.47 -3.25 13.71
N LEU A 167 -5.58 -4.58 13.62
CA LEU A 167 -6.81 -5.34 13.51
C LEU A 167 -7.29 -5.72 14.92
N GLN A 168 -8.41 -5.15 15.37
CA GLN A 168 -8.94 -5.35 16.73
C GLN A 168 -10.31 -6.03 16.77
N THR A 169 -11.08 -5.96 15.68
CA THR A 169 -12.45 -6.50 15.64
C THR A 169 -12.78 -7.10 14.27
N SER A 170 -13.66 -8.09 14.28
CA SER A 170 -14.36 -8.57 13.08
C SER A 170 -15.11 -7.43 12.40
N ILE A 171 -15.28 -7.56 11.09
CA ILE A 171 -16.01 -6.60 10.28
C ILE A 171 -17.48 -6.66 10.64
N TYR A 172 -18.12 -5.48 10.69
CA TYR A 172 -19.54 -5.33 10.98
C TYR A 172 -19.94 -5.76 12.40
N THR A 173 -19.06 -5.55 13.38
CA THR A 173 -19.41 -5.67 14.81
C THR A 173 -20.55 -4.72 15.18
N SER A 174 -21.43 -5.15 16.09
CA SER A 174 -22.58 -4.37 16.58
C SER A 174 -22.21 -3.20 17.50
N MET A 175 -20.91 -2.94 17.70
CA MET A 175 -20.43 -1.87 18.56
C MET A 175 -20.50 -0.51 17.84
N PRO A 176 -20.93 0.57 18.52
CA PRO A 176 -20.91 1.92 17.94
C PRO A 176 -19.51 2.31 17.47
N GLN A 177 -19.42 2.91 16.27
CA GLN A 177 -18.19 3.37 15.61
C GLN A 177 -17.39 4.42 16.42
N ASP A 178 -17.96 4.97 17.48
CA ASP A 178 -17.35 5.97 18.35
C ASP A 178 -16.89 5.40 19.72
N ARG A 179 -17.17 4.12 20.03
CA ARG A 179 -17.02 3.56 21.39
C ARG A 179 -16.56 2.08 21.46
N GLY A 180 -16.21 1.45 20.35
CA GLY A 180 -15.72 0.05 20.31
C GLY A 180 -14.25 -0.08 19.91
N PRO A 181 -13.63 -1.27 20.02
CA PRO A 181 -12.39 -1.55 19.30
C PRO A 181 -12.64 -1.39 17.80
N HIS A 182 -11.75 -0.69 17.11
CA HIS A 182 -11.84 -0.48 15.66
C HIS A 182 -10.54 -0.91 15.00
N ASN A 183 -10.62 -1.14 13.70
CA ASN A 183 -9.45 -1.43 12.90
C ASN A 183 -8.85 -0.10 12.45
N TYR A 184 -7.59 0.12 12.75
CA TYR A 184 -6.90 1.39 12.53
C TYR A 184 -5.72 1.21 11.58
N SER A 185 -5.35 2.30 10.92
CA SER A 185 -4.15 2.39 10.07
C SER A 185 -3.81 3.85 9.83
N ASN A 186 -2.61 4.10 9.32
CA ASN A 186 -2.25 5.34 8.63
C ASN A 186 -1.84 5.02 7.17
N VAL A 187 -1.60 6.05 6.34
CA VAL A 187 -1.25 5.85 4.91
C VAL A 187 0.19 5.34 4.72
N LYS A 188 1.11 5.69 5.61
CA LYS A 188 2.50 5.22 5.55
C LYS A 188 2.61 3.72 5.80
N ASP A 189 1.92 3.20 6.80
CA ASP A 189 1.86 1.79 7.12
C ASP A 189 1.24 1.00 5.96
N MET A 190 0.16 1.50 5.35
CA MET A 190 -0.44 0.84 4.18
C MET A 190 0.52 0.74 3.00
N VAL A 191 1.24 1.83 2.67
CA VAL A 191 2.26 1.78 1.61
C VAL A 191 3.41 0.85 1.99
N THR A 192 3.83 0.84 3.25
CA THR A 192 4.88 -0.07 3.73
C THR A 192 4.44 -1.53 3.63
N ILE A 193 3.18 -1.86 3.93
CA ILE A 193 2.59 -3.19 3.77
C ILE A 193 2.53 -3.59 2.29
N LEU A 194 2.02 -2.71 1.43
CA LEU A 194 1.96 -2.95 -0.02
C LEU A 194 3.36 -3.21 -0.59
N LYS A 195 4.33 -2.39 -0.18
CA LYS A 195 5.73 -2.55 -0.57
C LYS A 195 6.33 -3.83 0.00
N GLY A 196 6.09 -4.18 1.26
CA GLY A 196 6.59 -5.43 1.85
C GLY A 196 6.03 -6.69 1.18
N ALA A 197 4.77 -6.64 0.72
CA ALA A 197 4.16 -7.72 -0.05
C ALA A 197 4.75 -7.83 -1.47
N ASN A 198 5.00 -6.68 -2.13
CA ASN A 198 5.49 -6.65 -3.50
C ASN A 198 7.03 -6.66 -3.62
N GLU A 199 7.75 -6.27 -2.59
CA GLU A 199 9.20 -6.08 -2.53
C GLU A 199 9.71 -6.45 -1.13
N GLY A 200 11.01 -6.73 -0.98
CA GLY A 200 11.58 -6.96 0.36
C GLY A 200 11.38 -8.36 0.94
N GLY A 201 10.73 -9.28 0.22
CA GLY A 201 10.78 -10.72 0.49
C GLY A 201 9.92 -11.19 1.66
N PHE A 202 8.92 -10.41 2.07
CA PHE A 202 7.93 -10.85 3.06
C PHE A 202 7.07 -12.00 2.52
N LEU A 203 6.75 -11.95 1.22
CA LEU A 203 6.15 -13.03 0.45
C LEU A 203 7.17 -13.60 -0.56
N SER A 204 7.00 -14.87 -0.93
CA SER A 204 7.73 -15.50 -2.03
C SER A 204 7.38 -14.86 -3.39
N PRO A 205 8.16 -15.11 -4.46
CA PRO A 205 7.78 -14.67 -5.80
C PRO A 205 6.39 -15.15 -6.23
N GLU A 206 6.02 -16.38 -5.87
CA GLU A 206 4.70 -16.95 -6.16
C GLU A 206 3.60 -16.27 -5.34
N GLY A 207 3.81 -16.08 -4.03
CA GLY A 207 2.83 -15.37 -3.18
C GLY A 207 2.68 -13.90 -3.55
N ARG A 208 3.74 -13.25 -4.04
CA ARG A 208 3.67 -11.91 -4.61
C ARG A 208 2.76 -11.85 -5.83
N GLU A 209 2.91 -12.78 -6.77
CA GLU A 209 2.05 -12.80 -7.96
C GLU A 209 0.60 -13.07 -7.57
N GLU A 210 0.36 -13.97 -6.61
CA GLU A 210 -0.97 -14.21 -6.05
C GLU A 210 -1.58 -12.95 -5.41
N PHE A 211 -0.80 -12.25 -4.58
CA PHE A 211 -1.20 -10.98 -3.97
C PHE A 211 -1.59 -9.94 -5.03
N LEU A 212 -0.72 -9.73 -6.03
CA LEU A 212 -0.96 -8.76 -7.10
C LEU A 212 -2.17 -9.14 -7.95
N SER A 213 -2.33 -10.43 -8.28
CA SER A 213 -3.48 -10.93 -9.06
C SER A 213 -4.79 -10.60 -8.35
N ILE A 214 -4.91 -10.96 -7.07
CA ILE A 214 -6.14 -10.72 -6.29
C ILE A 214 -6.41 -9.20 -6.15
N MET A 215 -5.38 -8.39 -5.93
CA MET A 215 -5.50 -6.93 -5.79
C MET A 215 -5.92 -6.23 -7.10
N ARG A 216 -5.53 -6.76 -8.27
CA ARG A 216 -5.90 -6.21 -9.59
C ARG A 216 -7.39 -6.37 -9.91
N ASP A 217 -8.03 -7.39 -9.35
CA ASP A 217 -9.45 -7.69 -9.56
C ASP A 217 -10.40 -6.88 -8.65
N ALA A 218 -9.86 -5.96 -7.85
CA ALA A 218 -10.66 -5.09 -6.98
C ALA A 218 -11.61 -4.14 -7.74
N ASN A 219 -12.91 -4.23 -7.45
CA ASN A 219 -13.94 -3.39 -8.08
C ASN A 219 -13.93 -1.94 -7.60
N GLN A 220 -13.43 -1.68 -6.39
CA GLN A 220 -13.28 -0.31 -5.90
C GLN A 220 -12.02 0.30 -6.53
N ALA A 221 -12.21 1.36 -7.28
CA ALA A 221 -11.22 1.84 -8.25
C ALA A 221 -10.93 3.34 -8.14
N ARG A 222 -10.94 3.94 -6.94
CA ARG A 222 -10.83 5.40 -6.81
C ARG A 222 -9.50 5.90 -7.34
N LEU A 223 -8.38 5.25 -6.99
CA LEU A 223 -7.04 5.57 -7.48
C LEU A 223 -6.86 5.30 -8.99
N SER A 224 -7.73 4.51 -9.60
CA SER A 224 -7.70 4.23 -11.04
C SER A 224 -8.94 4.78 -11.77
N GLU A 225 -9.72 5.65 -11.12
CA GLU A 225 -11.00 6.17 -11.63
C GLU A 225 -10.79 6.94 -12.95
N TYR A 226 -9.66 7.63 -13.04
CA TYR A 226 -9.26 8.41 -14.21
C TYR A 226 -8.11 7.77 -14.98
N GLN A 227 -8.07 6.44 -15.03
CA GLN A 227 -7.16 5.71 -15.91
C GLN A 227 -7.60 5.91 -17.38
N ASP A 228 -6.78 6.61 -18.16
CA ASP A 228 -6.99 6.75 -19.59
C ASP A 228 -6.68 5.41 -20.29
N PRO A 229 -7.64 4.81 -21.03
CA PRO A 229 -7.48 3.47 -21.58
C PRO A 229 -6.47 3.37 -22.73
N GLU A 230 -6.02 4.50 -23.30
CA GLU A 230 -5.01 4.52 -24.36
C GLU A 230 -3.65 4.94 -23.80
N ARG A 231 -3.60 6.01 -22.99
CA ARG A 231 -2.36 6.54 -22.41
C ARG A 231 -1.81 5.63 -21.32
N HIS A 232 -2.67 5.03 -20.48
CA HIS A 232 -2.28 4.23 -19.31
C HIS A 232 -2.53 2.74 -19.49
N LYS A 233 -2.69 2.27 -20.74
CA LYS A 233 -3.09 0.89 -21.05
C LYS A 233 -2.13 -0.18 -20.53
N ASP A 234 -0.85 0.17 -20.40
CA ASP A 234 0.21 -0.73 -19.96
C ASP A 234 0.44 -0.67 -18.44
N ILE A 235 -0.29 0.21 -17.73
CA ILE A 235 -0.23 0.32 -16.27
C ILE A 235 -1.23 -0.64 -15.63
N LEU A 236 -0.71 -1.59 -14.86
CA LEU A 236 -1.52 -2.46 -14.01
C LEU A 236 -1.70 -1.83 -12.63
N VAL A 237 -2.93 -1.78 -12.13
CA VAL A 237 -3.25 -1.19 -10.82
C VAL A 237 -3.90 -2.24 -9.91
N GLY A 238 -3.14 -2.74 -8.93
CA GLY A 238 -3.67 -3.54 -7.82
C GLY A 238 -4.08 -2.62 -6.66
N ARG A 239 -5.27 -2.79 -6.10
CA ARG A 239 -5.83 -1.78 -5.18
C ARG A 239 -6.82 -2.33 -4.17
N LYS A 240 -7.05 -1.57 -3.10
CA LYS A 240 -8.11 -1.83 -2.14
C LYS A 240 -8.70 -0.55 -1.56
N GLY A 241 -9.96 -0.29 -1.92
CA GLY A 241 -10.73 0.78 -1.32
C GLY A 241 -11.30 0.42 0.06
N GLY A 242 -11.66 1.46 0.82
CA GLY A 242 -12.41 1.35 2.06
C GLY A 242 -13.34 2.54 2.27
N SER A 243 -14.49 2.32 2.91
CA SER A 243 -15.42 3.41 3.22
C SER A 243 -16.30 3.12 4.43
N THR A 244 -16.55 4.15 5.24
CA THR A 244 -17.54 4.14 6.32
C THR A 244 -18.37 5.42 6.28
N ALA A 245 -19.62 5.35 6.76
CA ALA A 245 -20.52 6.50 6.77
C ALA A 245 -20.38 7.38 8.03
N SER A 246 -19.95 6.81 9.16
CA SER A 246 -19.76 7.49 10.43
C SER A 246 -18.67 6.79 11.26
N PRO A 247 -17.50 7.42 11.51
CA PRO A 247 -17.04 8.64 10.85
C PRO A 247 -17.04 8.45 9.32
N ARG A 248 -17.22 9.53 8.57
CA ARG A 248 -17.21 9.43 7.11
C ARG A 248 -15.77 9.27 6.66
N VAL A 249 -15.43 8.13 6.07
CA VAL A 249 -14.12 7.93 5.47
C VAL A 249 -14.25 7.35 4.08
N LEU A 250 -13.37 7.78 3.18
CA LEU A 250 -13.20 7.20 1.85
C LEU A 250 -11.70 7.05 1.62
N HIS A 251 -11.28 5.82 1.47
CA HIS A 251 -9.88 5.42 1.38
C HIS A 251 -9.65 4.66 0.09
N ASP A 252 -8.43 4.74 -0.42
CA ASP A 252 -7.93 3.81 -1.40
C ASP A 252 -6.42 3.67 -1.27
N VAL A 253 -5.93 2.46 -1.48
CA VAL A 253 -4.51 2.12 -1.46
C VAL A 253 -4.20 1.25 -2.67
N GLY A 254 -3.01 1.34 -3.23
CA GLY A 254 -2.68 0.53 -4.39
C GLY A 254 -1.23 0.57 -4.83
N ILE A 255 -0.95 -0.34 -5.76
CA ILE A 255 0.34 -0.52 -6.44
C ILE A 255 0.07 -0.30 -7.93
N PHE A 256 0.77 0.65 -8.50
CA PHE A 256 0.82 0.89 -9.94
C PHE A 256 2.08 0.24 -10.49
N THR A 257 1.96 -0.52 -11.58
CA THR A 257 3.06 -1.25 -12.19
C THR A 257 3.15 -0.94 -13.67
N LEU A 258 4.33 -0.52 -14.15
CA LEU A 258 4.65 -0.33 -15.56
C LEU A 258 6.02 -0.94 -15.84
N GLY A 259 6.07 -2.04 -16.60
CA GLY A 259 7.30 -2.82 -16.73
C GLY A 259 7.79 -3.32 -15.36
N ASP A 260 9.02 -2.98 -15.01
CA ASP A 260 9.64 -3.31 -13.71
C ASP A 260 9.47 -2.17 -12.67
N GLU A 261 8.91 -1.03 -13.06
CA GLU A 261 8.71 0.12 -12.17
C GLU A 261 7.41 0.00 -11.38
N HIS A 262 7.51 0.35 -10.09
CA HIS A 262 6.38 0.34 -9.15
C HIS A 262 6.21 1.70 -8.48
N VAL A 263 4.95 2.15 -8.37
CA VAL A 263 4.57 3.25 -7.48
C VAL A 263 3.55 2.73 -6.46
N TYR A 264 3.82 2.99 -5.19
CA TYR A 264 2.94 2.64 -4.07
C TYR A 264 2.22 3.88 -3.59
N ALA A 265 0.91 3.79 -3.38
CA ALA A 265 0.12 4.92 -2.93
C ALA A 265 -0.94 4.53 -1.91
N ALA A 266 -1.15 5.40 -0.94
CA ALA A 266 -2.30 5.37 -0.04
C ALA A 266 -2.85 6.78 0.12
N VAL A 267 -4.17 6.91 -0.07
CA VAL A 267 -4.91 8.16 0.15
C VAL A 267 -6.07 7.90 1.07
N PHE A 268 -6.03 8.51 2.25
CA PHE A 268 -7.10 8.43 3.23
C PHE A 268 -7.81 9.77 3.35
N THR A 269 -9.15 9.77 3.33
CA THR A 269 -9.96 10.96 3.61
C THR A 269 -10.87 10.72 4.80
N LYS A 270 -11.11 11.79 5.57
CA LYS A 270 -12.02 11.79 6.72
C LYS A 270 -12.89 13.04 6.69
N ASP A 271 -14.19 12.86 6.91
CA ASP A 271 -15.22 13.90 6.85
C ASP A 271 -15.29 14.67 5.51
N VAL A 272 -14.77 14.08 4.43
CA VAL A 272 -14.89 14.58 3.05
C VAL A 272 -16.09 13.92 2.37
N GLN A 273 -16.95 14.71 1.71
CA GLN A 273 -18.11 14.18 1.00
C GLN A 273 -17.69 13.24 -0.15
N PRO A 274 -18.40 12.12 -0.39
CA PRO A 274 -18.00 11.15 -1.43
C PRO A 274 -17.86 11.76 -2.83
N SER A 275 -18.72 12.73 -3.17
CA SER A 275 -18.69 13.46 -4.44
C SER A 275 -17.44 14.33 -4.63
N ILE A 276 -16.66 14.55 -3.57
CA ILE A 276 -15.39 15.26 -3.58
C ILE A 276 -14.24 14.27 -3.38
N ALA A 277 -14.34 13.37 -2.40
CA ALA A 277 -13.27 12.42 -2.09
C ALA A 277 -12.92 11.50 -3.27
N THR A 278 -13.91 10.92 -3.96
CA THR A 278 -13.64 10.04 -5.11
C THR A 278 -12.89 10.75 -6.25
N PRO A 279 -13.35 11.90 -6.78
CA PRO A 279 -12.60 12.60 -7.83
C PRO A 279 -11.23 13.08 -7.34
N THR A 280 -11.09 13.56 -6.10
CA THR A 280 -9.78 13.95 -5.55
C THR A 280 -8.80 12.78 -5.52
N ILE A 281 -9.22 11.60 -5.03
CA ILE A 281 -8.38 10.39 -5.05
C ILE A 281 -8.05 9.96 -6.48
N GLY A 282 -9.02 10.06 -7.39
CA GLY A 282 -8.83 9.74 -8.81
C GLY A 282 -7.86 10.68 -9.52
N GLU A 283 -7.88 11.97 -9.20
CA GLU A 283 -6.94 12.95 -9.75
C GLU A 283 -5.50 12.67 -9.28
N ILE A 284 -5.32 12.34 -7.99
CA ILE A 284 -4.01 11.89 -7.47
C ILE A 284 -3.54 10.63 -8.21
N GLY A 285 -4.43 9.65 -8.38
CA GLY A 285 -4.14 8.44 -9.13
C GLY A 285 -3.75 8.70 -10.59
N ARG A 286 -4.45 9.63 -11.26
CA ARG A 286 -4.10 10.08 -12.61
C ARG A 286 -2.72 10.74 -12.65
N SER A 287 -2.39 11.59 -11.68
CA SER A 287 -1.06 12.20 -11.60
C SER A 287 0.05 11.15 -11.46
N ILE A 288 -0.17 10.08 -10.69
CA ILE A 288 0.76 8.95 -10.58
C ILE A 288 0.94 8.26 -11.95
N MET A 289 -0.16 7.94 -12.63
CA MET A 289 -0.10 7.26 -13.94
C MET A 289 0.55 8.14 -15.02
N ASP A 290 0.23 9.43 -15.05
CA ASP A 290 0.85 10.41 -15.96
C ASP A 290 2.37 10.45 -15.72
N TYR A 291 2.80 10.48 -14.45
CA TYR A 291 4.22 10.42 -14.05
C TYR A 291 4.91 9.14 -14.55
N MET A 292 4.30 7.97 -14.38
CA MET A 292 4.91 6.70 -14.78
C MET A 292 5.13 6.62 -16.30
N VAL A 293 4.17 7.07 -17.10
CA VAL A 293 4.31 7.08 -18.57
C VAL A 293 5.37 8.09 -19.03
N GLU A 294 5.46 9.25 -18.37
CA GLU A 294 6.47 10.26 -18.68
C GLU A 294 7.87 9.78 -18.30
N PHE A 295 8.02 9.13 -17.14
CA PHE A 295 9.28 8.54 -16.67
C PHE A 295 9.81 7.48 -17.65
N ASP A 296 8.98 6.51 -18.04
CA ASP A 296 9.34 5.44 -19.00
C ASP A 296 9.76 6.00 -20.38
N SER A 297 9.22 7.14 -20.79
CA SER A 297 9.57 7.78 -22.06
C SER A 297 10.95 8.46 -22.09
N THR A 298 11.61 8.57 -20.93
CA THR A 298 12.89 9.30 -20.78
C THR A 298 14.11 8.40 -20.57
N GLU A 299 13.94 7.10 -20.35
CA GLU A 299 15.01 6.09 -20.28
C GLU A 299 15.24 5.39 -21.63
#